data_AF-A0A6C0BPI9-F1
#
_entry.id   AF-A0A6C0BPI9-F1
#
_cell.length_a   1.000
_cell.length_b   1.000
_cell.length_c   1.000
_cell.angle_alpha   90.00
_cell.angle_beta   90.00
_cell.angle_gamma   90.00
#
_symmetry.space_group_name_H-M   'P 1'
#
loop_
_entity.id
_entity.type
_entity.pdbx_description
1 polymer ?
#
loop_
_entity_poly.entity_id
_entity_poly.type
_entity_poly.pdbx_seq_one_letter_code
_entity_poly.pdbx_strand_id
1 'polypeptide(L)'
;MIPGNTFLPSLGPVDTSLQPEALEARVKYWIARLPCNTDPTFQLYLRDISRVWDPEDFKIPGRRPVTLGPPQQVVSTDWDFKPSQVIPTSSQNICTAGVLNMPIKYPGSPVMLPRCLHPIKDLVKDVLAIELALKRKYLPQLYDRYWCYITVDTRIVPPGEKQRNGGLHVDGFQGQRYVTKLPNDHSFLYTSDMPTWFTDEAYNPPPNYNINWFEGPGSFTEMITSQFAGPIQELCMISGLQIHEAGHNPTLKPRPRFFFRAEFVLKHYDRLGDTINPLLGQFEHYVDRSIQSTLPVDASQSQGGHFGAVKENCSGEPPDLPRPPVTHPE
;
A
#
# COMPACT_ATOMS: atom_id res chain seq x y z
N MET A 1 -8.35 32.40 -23.20
CA MET A 1 -6.90 32.20 -23.26
C MET A 1 -6.42 31.90 -21.85
N ILE A 2 -6.08 30.64 -21.57
CA ILE A 2 -5.45 30.24 -20.30
C ILE A 2 -3.94 30.43 -20.50
N PRO A 3 -3.25 31.26 -19.68
CA PRO A 3 -1.83 31.50 -19.86
C PRO A 3 -1.02 30.27 -19.47
N GLY A 4 -0.12 29.85 -20.37
CA GLY A 4 1.13 29.19 -20.03
C GLY A 4 1.04 27.76 -19.50
N ASN A 5 0.84 26.79 -20.39
CA ASN A 5 1.34 25.43 -20.18
C ASN A 5 2.88 25.50 -20.11
N THR A 6 3.43 25.66 -18.92
CA THR A 6 4.85 25.40 -18.67
C THR A 6 5.10 23.93 -18.99
N PHE A 7 6.03 23.70 -19.92
CA PHE A 7 6.51 22.39 -20.35
C PHE A 7 6.61 21.43 -19.15
N LEU A 8 5.82 20.36 -19.16
CA LEU A 8 6.08 19.21 -18.29
C LEU A 8 7.52 18.78 -18.59
N PRO A 9 8.43 18.69 -17.60
CA PRO A 9 9.74 18.11 -17.84
C PRO A 9 9.53 16.76 -18.51
N SER A 10 10.24 16.50 -19.61
CA SER A 10 9.97 15.32 -20.44
C SER A 10 9.82 14.11 -19.54
N LEU A 11 8.65 13.48 -19.61
CA LEU A 11 8.37 12.22 -18.93
C LEU A 11 9.46 11.27 -19.41
N GLY A 12 10.48 11.06 -18.57
CA GLY A 12 11.67 10.33 -18.97
C GLY A 12 11.29 8.94 -19.51
N PRO A 13 12.18 8.30 -20.28
CA PRO A 13 11.88 6.97 -20.83
C PRO A 13 11.49 6.00 -19.72
N VAL A 14 10.56 5.08 -20.05
CA VAL A 14 10.18 3.98 -19.16
C VAL A 14 11.45 3.21 -18.77
N ASP A 15 11.61 2.97 -17.47
CA ASP A 15 12.76 2.26 -16.93
C ASP A 15 12.63 0.76 -17.22
N THR A 16 13.30 0.30 -18.29
CA THR A 16 13.24 -1.09 -18.73
C THR A 16 13.85 -2.08 -17.73
N SER A 17 14.65 -1.61 -16.77
CA SER A 17 15.25 -2.50 -15.76
C SER A 17 14.27 -2.96 -14.68
N LEU A 18 13.03 -2.45 -14.70
CA LEU A 18 11.93 -2.88 -13.84
C LEU A 18 11.00 -3.90 -14.52
N GLN A 19 11.30 -4.31 -15.76
CA GLN A 19 10.49 -5.29 -16.48
C GLN A 19 10.82 -6.72 -16.05
N PRO A 20 9.84 -7.66 -16.10
CA PRO A 20 10.03 -9.03 -15.63
C PRO A 20 11.27 -9.73 -16.19
N GLU A 21 11.59 -9.51 -17.47
CA GLU A 21 12.73 -10.12 -18.16
C GLU A 21 14.06 -9.64 -17.56
N ALA A 22 14.13 -8.36 -17.17
CA ALA A 22 15.31 -7.77 -16.53
C ALA A 22 15.50 -8.22 -15.06
N LEU A 23 14.46 -8.80 -14.45
CA LEU A 23 14.46 -9.24 -13.06
C LEU A 23 14.83 -10.71 -12.88
N GLU A 24 15.04 -11.48 -13.96
CA GLU A 24 15.17 -12.95 -13.90
C GLU A 24 16.20 -13.45 -12.88
N ALA A 25 17.37 -12.82 -12.81
CA ALA A 25 18.40 -13.20 -11.82
C ALA A 25 17.93 -12.96 -10.37
N ARG A 26 17.21 -11.85 -10.12
CA ARG A 26 16.63 -11.55 -8.79
C ARG A 26 15.46 -12.49 -8.47
N VAL A 27 14.64 -12.84 -9.45
CA VAL A 27 13.55 -13.81 -9.29
C VAL A 27 14.11 -15.15 -8.85
N LYS A 28 15.17 -15.66 -9.51
CA LYS A 28 15.84 -16.90 -9.11
C LYS A 28 16.41 -16.82 -7.69
N TYR A 29 17.02 -15.70 -7.33
CA TYR A 29 17.51 -15.44 -5.97
C TYR A 29 16.39 -15.55 -4.92
N TRP A 30 15.23 -14.95 -5.19
CA TRP A 30 14.10 -14.96 -4.26
C TRP A 30 13.34 -16.27 -4.24
N ILE A 31 13.22 -17.00 -5.35
CA ILE A 31 12.63 -18.36 -5.38
C ILE A 31 13.31 -19.29 -4.37
N ALA A 32 14.64 -19.19 -4.25
CA ALA A 32 15.44 -19.99 -3.33
C ALA A 32 15.31 -19.56 -1.85
N ARG A 33 14.79 -18.34 -1.58
CA ARG A 33 14.63 -17.76 -0.24
C ARG A 33 13.20 -17.70 0.25
N LEU A 34 12.22 -17.82 -0.65
CA LEU A 34 10.83 -17.93 -0.26
C LEU A 34 10.69 -19.07 0.76
N PRO A 35 9.93 -18.87 1.85
CA PRO A 35 9.74 -19.91 2.85
C PRO A 35 9.24 -21.22 2.22
N CYS A 36 9.56 -22.33 2.89
CA CYS A 36 9.05 -23.62 2.46
C CYS A 36 7.52 -23.62 2.50
N ASN A 37 6.88 -24.36 1.60
CA ASN A 37 5.42 -24.54 1.63
C ASN A 37 4.97 -25.33 2.87
N THR A 38 5.86 -25.80 3.73
CA THR A 38 5.52 -26.40 5.02
C THR A 38 5.49 -25.39 6.17
N ASP A 39 5.91 -24.14 5.95
CA ASP A 39 5.82 -23.08 6.95
C ASP A 39 4.34 -22.67 7.15
N PRO A 40 3.78 -22.79 8.37
CA PRO A 40 2.36 -22.50 8.61
C PRO A 40 1.98 -21.04 8.33
N THR A 41 2.87 -20.10 8.65
CA THR A 41 2.65 -18.66 8.43
C THR A 41 2.58 -18.37 6.94
N PHE A 42 3.50 -18.94 6.17
CA PHE A 42 3.54 -18.77 4.74
C PHE A 42 2.37 -19.47 4.03
N GLN A 43 1.96 -20.65 4.51
CA GLN A 43 0.75 -21.33 4.02
C GLN A 43 -0.50 -20.49 4.25
N LEU A 44 -0.64 -19.89 5.44
CA LEU A 44 -1.75 -19.01 5.74
C LEU A 44 -1.74 -17.77 4.84
N TYR A 45 -0.56 -17.15 4.65
CA TYR A 45 -0.39 -16.05 3.70
C TYR A 45 -0.81 -16.43 2.27
N LEU A 46 -0.29 -17.55 1.73
CA LEU A 46 -0.63 -18.02 0.38
C LEU A 46 -2.13 -18.30 0.23
N ARG A 47 -2.75 -18.87 1.27
CA ARG A 47 -4.19 -19.10 1.32
C ARG A 47 -4.97 -17.79 1.24
N ASP A 48 -4.58 -16.79 2.00
CA ASP A 48 -5.27 -15.50 2.02
C ASP A 48 -5.23 -14.83 0.65
N ILE A 49 -4.04 -14.68 0.06
CA ILE A 49 -3.86 -13.91 -1.19
C ILE A 49 -4.39 -14.60 -2.44
N SER A 50 -4.73 -15.89 -2.34
CA SER A 50 -5.27 -16.69 -3.44
C SER A 50 -6.80 -16.77 -3.45
N ARG A 51 -7.45 -16.25 -2.41
CA ARG A 51 -8.89 -16.37 -2.20
C ARG A 51 -9.57 -15.02 -2.13
N VAL A 52 -10.85 -15.03 -2.49
CA VAL A 52 -11.78 -13.91 -2.31
C VAL A 52 -11.78 -13.49 -0.84
N TRP A 53 -11.79 -12.18 -0.61
CA TRP A 53 -11.85 -11.59 0.72
C TRP A 53 -13.06 -12.08 1.51
N ASP A 54 -12.83 -12.57 2.74
CA ASP A 54 -13.84 -13.08 3.66
C ASP A 54 -13.64 -12.52 5.08
N PRO A 55 -14.62 -11.81 5.66
CA PRO A 55 -14.59 -11.34 7.05
C PRO A 55 -14.32 -12.43 8.09
N GLU A 56 -14.82 -13.64 7.87
CA GLU A 56 -14.67 -14.73 8.85
C GLU A 56 -13.21 -15.14 9.02
N ASP A 57 -12.36 -14.85 8.04
CA ASP A 57 -10.93 -15.12 8.12
C ASP A 57 -10.21 -14.26 9.16
N PHE A 58 -10.81 -13.16 9.67
CA PHE A 58 -10.28 -12.40 10.81
C PHE A 58 -10.34 -13.19 12.13
N LYS A 59 -11.21 -14.20 12.23
CA LYS A 59 -11.35 -15.02 13.44
C LYS A 59 -10.26 -16.06 13.59
N ILE A 60 -9.36 -16.17 12.61
CA ILE A 60 -8.28 -17.14 12.60
C ILE A 60 -7.08 -16.52 13.33
N PRO A 61 -6.68 -17.05 14.50
CA PRO A 61 -5.55 -16.54 15.25
C PRO A 61 -4.22 -16.96 14.62
N GLY A 62 -3.13 -16.39 15.11
CA GLY A 62 -1.78 -16.79 14.73
C GLY A 62 -1.30 -16.17 13.41
N ARG A 63 -2.00 -15.15 12.88
CA ARG A 63 -1.56 -14.42 11.69
C ARG A 63 -0.30 -13.63 12.02
N ARG A 64 0.76 -13.88 11.23
CA ARG A 64 2.05 -13.22 11.38
C ARG A 64 2.57 -12.76 10.03
N PRO A 65 3.34 -11.67 9.97
CA PRO A 65 4.05 -11.29 8.76
C PRO A 65 5.04 -12.40 8.37
N VAL A 66 5.17 -12.65 7.07
CA VAL A 66 6.17 -13.58 6.54
C VAL A 66 7.46 -12.81 6.30
N THR A 67 8.46 -13.00 7.16
CA THR A 67 9.77 -12.36 7.03
C THR A 67 10.59 -12.99 5.91
N LEU A 68 11.14 -12.15 5.02
CA LEU A 68 11.96 -12.56 3.88
C LEU A 68 13.46 -12.31 4.08
N GLY A 69 13.81 -11.49 5.08
CA GLY A 69 15.17 -11.01 5.32
C GLY A 69 15.48 -9.70 4.59
N PRO A 70 16.75 -9.26 4.61
CA PRO A 70 17.14 -7.97 4.05
C PRO A 70 16.98 -7.94 2.51
N PRO A 71 16.71 -6.76 1.92
CA PRO A 71 16.77 -6.58 0.47
C PRO A 71 18.16 -6.94 -0.06
N GLN A 72 18.26 -7.29 -1.35
CA GLN A 72 19.51 -7.71 -1.96
C GLN A 72 20.54 -6.56 -1.98
N GLN A 73 20.06 -5.32 -2.08
CA GLN A 73 20.88 -4.13 -1.93
C GLN A 73 20.40 -3.33 -0.72
N VAL A 74 21.37 -2.90 0.10
CA VAL A 74 21.09 -2.05 1.26
C VAL A 74 20.49 -0.75 0.77
N VAL A 75 19.32 -0.41 1.29
CA VAL A 75 18.68 0.88 1.03
C VAL A 75 19.51 1.92 1.78
N SER A 76 20.15 2.84 1.05
CA SER A 76 20.84 3.95 1.69
C SER A 76 19.84 4.77 2.50
N THR A 77 20.04 4.85 3.81
CA THR A 77 19.28 5.71 4.73
C THR A 77 19.79 7.15 4.71
N ASP A 78 20.95 7.40 4.10
CA ASP A 78 21.58 8.71 3.96
C ASP A 78 20.95 9.49 2.80
N TRP A 79 19.62 9.54 2.78
CA TRP A 79 18.92 10.49 1.94
C TRP A 79 19.13 11.87 2.54
N ASP A 80 19.85 12.72 1.83
CA ASP A 80 19.95 14.17 2.11
C ASP A 80 18.56 14.80 2.02
N PHE A 81 17.78 14.59 3.07
CA PHE A 81 16.44 15.10 3.25
C PHE A 81 16.55 16.60 3.48
N LYS A 82 16.13 17.39 2.50
CA LYS A 82 15.89 18.83 2.67
C LYS A 82 14.37 19.03 2.83
N PRO A 83 13.87 19.23 4.07
CA PRO A 83 12.43 19.41 4.33
C PRO A 83 11.80 20.57 3.53
N SER A 84 12.62 21.50 3.04
CA SER A 84 12.20 22.68 2.27
C SER A 84 11.70 22.40 0.85
N GLN A 85 11.72 21.14 0.37
CA GLN A 85 11.23 20.79 -0.96
C GLN A 85 9.81 20.20 -0.99
N VAL A 86 9.09 20.25 0.13
CA VAL A 86 7.66 19.89 0.18
C VAL A 86 6.83 21.10 -0.27
N ILE A 87 6.42 21.13 -1.54
CA ILE A 87 5.41 22.06 -2.04
C ILE A 87 4.10 21.29 -2.28
N PRO A 88 2.96 21.72 -1.72
CA PRO A 88 1.68 21.06 -1.92
C PRO A 88 1.00 21.45 -3.25
N THR A 89 0.22 20.50 -3.78
CA THR A 89 -1.03 20.68 -4.55
C THR A 89 -1.03 21.22 -5.99
N SER A 90 0.10 21.56 -6.62
CA SER A 90 0.12 21.85 -8.06
C SER A 90 1.19 21.03 -8.80
N SER A 91 0.78 19.87 -9.31
CA SER A 91 1.31 19.08 -10.44
C SER A 91 2.81 18.97 -10.79
N GLN A 92 3.78 19.54 -10.06
CA GLN A 92 5.13 19.70 -10.64
C GLN A 92 6.35 19.38 -9.78
N ASN A 93 6.26 18.95 -8.51
CA ASN A 93 7.46 18.45 -7.81
C ASN A 93 7.11 17.38 -6.76
N ILE A 94 7.11 16.10 -7.17
CA ILE A 94 7.07 14.98 -6.22
C ILE A 94 8.47 14.82 -5.64
N CYS A 95 8.78 15.61 -4.61
CA CYS A 95 9.89 15.32 -3.71
C CYS A 95 9.43 14.22 -2.74
N THR A 96 10.32 13.25 -2.52
CA THR A 96 10.12 11.91 -1.93
C THR A 96 9.54 11.83 -0.51
N ALA A 97 9.16 12.96 0.09
CA ALA A 97 8.48 13.01 1.37
C ALA A 97 6.97 12.82 1.17
N GLY A 98 6.43 11.70 1.65
CA GLY A 98 4.98 11.51 1.75
C GLY A 98 4.31 11.00 0.47
N VAL A 99 4.97 10.09 -0.26
CA VAL A 99 4.28 9.32 -1.30
C VAL A 99 3.27 8.40 -0.62
N LEU A 100 2.00 8.55 -0.97
CA LEU A 100 0.89 7.76 -0.42
C LEU A 100 0.18 7.05 -1.56
N ASN A 101 0.16 5.72 -1.53
CA ASN A 101 -0.57 4.86 -2.48
C ASN A 101 -0.40 5.29 -3.94
N MET A 102 0.82 5.62 -4.36
CA MET A 102 1.07 6.04 -5.72
C MET A 102 1.08 4.80 -6.64
N PRO A 103 0.27 4.75 -7.71
CA PRO A 103 0.35 3.65 -8.66
C PRO A 103 1.71 3.69 -9.35
N ILE A 104 2.35 2.54 -9.50
CA ILE A 104 3.55 2.37 -10.33
C ILE A 104 3.37 1.29 -11.39
N LYS A 105 2.26 0.56 -11.38
CA LYS A 105 1.91 -0.44 -12.38
C LYS A 105 0.39 -0.60 -12.46
N TYR A 106 -0.12 -0.70 -13.68
CA TYR A 106 -1.49 -1.12 -13.99
C TYR A 106 -1.52 -2.61 -14.39
N PRO A 107 -2.70 -3.24 -14.41
CA PRO A 107 -2.85 -4.56 -15.01
C PRO A 107 -2.36 -4.55 -16.47
N GLY A 108 -1.50 -5.51 -16.81
CA GLY A 108 -0.88 -5.66 -18.14
C GLY A 108 0.14 -4.58 -18.54
N SER A 109 0.43 -3.59 -17.67
CA SER A 109 1.36 -2.51 -18.00
C SER A 109 2.78 -2.79 -17.49
N PRO A 110 3.80 -2.13 -18.07
CA PRO A 110 5.11 -2.05 -17.46
C PRO A 110 5.04 -1.29 -16.12
N VAL A 111 6.06 -1.48 -15.28
CA VAL A 111 6.28 -0.67 -14.09
C VAL A 111 6.87 0.69 -14.50
N MET A 112 6.29 1.78 -13.98
CA MET A 112 6.70 3.15 -14.24
C MET A 112 7.06 3.86 -12.92
N LEU A 113 8.36 3.91 -12.60
CA LEU A 113 8.87 4.58 -11.41
C LEU A 113 9.44 5.97 -11.75
N PRO A 114 8.85 7.07 -11.24
CA PRO A 114 9.38 8.41 -11.44
C PRO A 114 10.85 8.54 -11.01
N ARG A 115 11.63 9.36 -11.74
CA ARG A 115 13.07 9.56 -11.47
C ARG A 115 13.35 9.99 -10.04
N CYS A 116 12.48 10.79 -9.43
CA CYS A 116 12.63 11.21 -8.03
C CYS A 116 12.63 10.04 -7.04
N LEU A 117 12.03 8.90 -7.39
CA LEU A 117 12.03 7.68 -6.58
C LEU A 117 13.09 6.66 -7.01
N HIS A 118 13.99 7.00 -7.93
CA HIS A 118 15.11 6.13 -8.28
C HIS A 118 16.01 5.74 -7.09
N PRO A 119 16.14 6.53 -6.01
CA PRO A 119 16.86 6.09 -4.81
C PRO A 119 16.29 4.80 -4.15
N ILE A 120 15.01 4.46 -4.35
CA ILE A 120 14.42 3.18 -3.88
C ILE A 120 14.29 2.13 -4.98
N LYS A 121 14.83 2.38 -6.17
CA LYS A 121 14.62 1.52 -7.34
C LYS A 121 15.01 0.08 -7.07
N ASP A 122 16.11 -0.16 -6.37
CA ASP A 122 16.56 -1.52 -6.07
C ASP A 122 15.68 -2.24 -5.05
N LEU A 123 15.07 -1.51 -4.11
CA LEU A 123 14.04 -2.06 -3.21
C LEU A 123 12.77 -2.43 -3.99
N VAL A 124 12.35 -1.57 -4.93
CA VAL A 124 11.22 -1.85 -5.82
C VAL A 124 11.52 -3.07 -6.69
N LYS A 125 12.73 -3.21 -7.23
CA LYS A 125 13.16 -4.41 -7.98
C LYS A 125 13.08 -5.68 -7.15
N ASP A 126 13.50 -5.63 -5.88
CA ASP A 126 13.43 -6.79 -5.00
C ASP A 126 11.98 -7.20 -4.76
N VAL A 127 11.08 -6.26 -4.45
CA VAL A 127 9.67 -6.57 -4.27
C VAL A 127 9.02 -7.13 -5.54
N LEU A 128 9.26 -6.52 -6.69
CA LEU A 128 8.75 -7.03 -7.98
C LEU A 128 9.28 -8.44 -8.26
N ALA A 129 10.56 -8.70 -7.96
CA ALA A 129 11.16 -10.02 -8.14
C ALA A 129 10.59 -11.06 -7.17
N ILE A 130 10.31 -10.70 -5.92
CA ILE A 130 9.64 -11.56 -4.96
C ILE A 130 8.22 -11.88 -5.45
N GLU A 131 7.48 -10.86 -5.90
CA GLU A 131 6.12 -11.06 -6.41
C GLU A 131 6.12 -12.01 -7.63
N LEU A 132 7.01 -11.78 -8.61
CA LEU A 132 7.18 -12.67 -9.75
C LEU A 132 7.56 -14.09 -9.30
N ALA A 133 8.42 -14.24 -8.30
CA ALA A 133 8.79 -15.54 -7.73
C ALA A 133 7.57 -16.26 -7.10
N LEU A 134 6.77 -15.55 -6.29
CA LEU A 134 5.54 -16.06 -5.69
C LEU A 134 4.56 -16.53 -6.76
N LYS A 135 4.31 -15.69 -7.77
CA LYS A 135 3.34 -16.00 -8.82
C LYS A 135 3.81 -17.15 -9.69
N ARG A 136 5.07 -17.17 -10.14
CA ARG A 136 5.61 -18.31 -10.90
C ARG A 136 5.55 -19.64 -10.13
N LYS A 137 5.77 -19.60 -8.82
CA LYS A 137 5.83 -20.83 -8.00
C LYS A 137 4.45 -21.29 -7.51
N TYR A 138 3.53 -20.37 -7.23
CA TYR A 138 2.28 -20.69 -6.53
C TYR A 138 1.02 -20.14 -7.18
N LEU A 139 1.08 -19.03 -7.93
CA LEU A 139 -0.11 -18.28 -8.40
C LEU A 139 0.10 -17.63 -9.79
N PRO A 140 0.39 -18.40 -10.86
CA PRO A 140 0.90 -17.86 -12.13
C PRO A 140 -0.06 -16.90 -12.85
N GLN A 141 -1.34 -16.98 -12.57
CA GLN A 141 -2.41 -16.25 -13.25
C GLN A 141 -2.65 -14.81 -12.77
N LEU A 142 -1.93 -14.33 -11.74
CA LEU A 142 -2.32 -13.10 -11.04
C LEU A 142 -1.42 -11.89 -11.25
N TYR A 143 -0.12 -12.02 -11.56
CA TYR A 143 0.80 -10.87 -11.62
C TYR A 143 0.34 -9.77 -12.60
N ASP A 144 -0.01 -10.17 -13.82
CA ASP A 144 -0.45 -9.23 -14.86
C ASP A 144 -1.82 -8.62 -14.57
N ARG A 145 -2.56 -9.14 -13.59
CA ARG A 145 -3.87 -8.63 -13.19
C ARG A 145 -3.80 -7.60 -12.07
N TYR A 146 -2.68 -7.53 -11.35
CA TYR A 146 -2.53 -6.62 -10.23
C TYR A 146 -2.14 -5.21 -10.67
N TRP A 147 -2.75 -4.24 -9.98
CA TRP A 147 -2.14 -2.95 -9.75
C TRP A 147 -1.00 -3.08 -8.74
N CYS A 148 0.02 -2.24 -8.86
CA CYS A 148 1.03 -2.08 -7.81
C CYS A 148 1.04 -0.62 -7.35
N TYR A 149 0.80 -0.41 -6.07
CA TYR A 149 0.86 0.89 -5.42
C TYR A 149 2.02 0.94 -4.46
N ILE A 150 2.71 2.07 -4.38
CA ILE A 150 3.76 2.29 -3.40
C ILE A 150 3.45 3.43 -2.44
N THR A 151 3.87 3.25 -1.21
CA THR A 151 3.90 4.28 -0.19
C THR A 151 5.34 4.42 0.27
N VAL A 152 5.84 5.65 0.29
CA VAL A 152 7.23 5.98 0.66
C VAL A 152 7.19 7.16 1.60
N ASP A 153 7.80 7.00 2.76
CA ASP A 153 7.80 8.03 3.78
C ASP A 153 9.14 8.06 4.50
N THR A 154 9.80 9.22 4.48
CA THR A 154 11.05 9.47 5.20
C THR A 154 10.88 10.71 6.05
N ARG A 155 11.05 10.58 7.37
CA ARG A 155 11.03 11.73 8.28
C ARG A 155 11.74 11.45 9.60
N ILE A 156 12.00 12.51 10.35
CA ILE A 156 12.41 12.43 11.75
C ILE A 156 11.15 12.23 12.61
N VAL A 157 11.11 11.15 13.39
CA VAL A 157 10.00 10.81 14.29
C VAL A 157 10.35 11.27 15.72
N PRO A 158 9.56 12.17 16.33
CA PRO A 158 9.79 12.60 17.72
C PRO A 158 9.66 11.46 18.74
N PRO A 159 10.21 11.59 19.96
CA PRO A 159 10.00 10.66 21.06
C PRO A 159 8.52 10.37 21.32
N GLY A 160 8.14 9.09 21.47
CA GLY A 160 6.75 8.67 21.74
C GLY A 160 5.78 8.77 20.56
N GLU A 161 6.16 9.46 19.48
CA GLU A 161 5.31 9.67 18.30
C GLU A 161 5.47 8.55 17.27
N LYS A 162 4.50 8.47 16.35
CA LYS A 162 4.55 7.58 15.19
C LYS A 162 4.90 8.38 13.93
N GLN A 163 5.48 7.71 12.92
CA GLN A 163 5.74 8.36 11.64
C GLN A 163 4.46 8.79 10.91
N ARG A 164 3.39 8.00 11.06
CA ARG A 164 2.07 8.29 10.52
C ARG A 164 1.06 8.12 11.64
N ASN A 165 0.12 9.04 11.72
CA ASN A 165 -1.01 8.92 12.64
C ASN A 165 -2.00 7.92 12.04
N GLY A 166 -2.24 6.84 12.78
CA GLY A 166 -3.21 5.80 12.45
C GLY A 166 -3.05 4.62 13.41
N GLY A 167 -4.17 4.23 14.04
CA GLY A 167 -4.23 3.08 14.95
C GLY A 167 -4.14 1.74 14.23
N LEU A 168 -4.59 0.69 14.92
CA LEU A 168 -4.64 -0.65 14.34
C LEU A 168 -5.58 -0.68 13.15
N HIS A 169 -5.08 -1.17 12.04
CA HIS A 169 -5.83 -1.28 10.79
C HIS A 169 -5.37 -2.49 10.00
N VAL A 170 -6.09 -2.76 8.91
CA VAL A 170 -5.71 -3.73 7.90
C VAL A 170 -5.58 -3.00 6.58
N ASP A 171 -4.63 -3.43 5.77
CA ASP A 171 -4.62 -3.06 4.38
C ASP A 171 -5.70 -3.87 3.66
N GLY A 172 -6.18 -3.38 2.52
CA GLY A 172 -6.97 -4.24 1.67
C GLY A 172 -8.48 -4.31 1.95
N PHE A 173 -9.01 -3.65 2.99
CA PHE A 173 -10.46 -3.65 3.27
C PHE A 173 -11.27 -3.20 2.04
N GLN A 174 -12.23 -4.03 1.59
CA GLN A 174 -13.04 -3.75 0.39
C GLN A 174 -14.38 -3.08 0.72
N GLY A 175 -14.87 -3.16 1.96
CA GLY A 175 -16.15 -2.58 2.38
C GLY A 175 -17.33 -2.99 1.48
N GLN A 176 -18.42 -2.23 1.48
CA GLN A 176 -19.59 -2.51 0.62
C GLN A 176 -19.41 -2.10 -0.85
N ARG A 177 -18.43 -1.23 -1.15
CA ARG A 177 -18.20 -0.69 -2.51
C ARG A 177 -18.00 -1.78 -3.57
N TYR A 178 -17.33 -2.87 -3.19
CA TYR A 178 -17.15 -4.02 -4.06
C TYR A 178 -18.27 -5.02 -3.81
N VAL A 179 -19.33 -4.97 -4.62
CA VAL A 179 -20.45 -5.95 -4.56
C VAL A 179 -19.91 -7.36 -4.74
N THR A 180 -19.11 -7.56 -5.79
CA THR A 180 -18.32 -8.77 -5.98
C THR A 180 -16.99 -8.58 -5.28
N LYS A 181 -16.76 -9.33 -4.20
CA LYS A 181 -15.47 -9.33 -3.51
C LYS A 181 -14.38 -9.88 -4.43
N LEU A 182 -13.22 -9.24 -4.38
CA LEU A 182 -12.04 -9.64 -5.11
C LEU A 182 -11.11 -10.46 -4.19
N PRO A 183 -10.18 -11.24 -4.76
CA PRO A 183 -9.09 -11.81 -3.98
C PRO A 183 -8.38 -10.81 -3.08
N ASN A 184 -7.92 -11.27 -1.91
CA ASN A 184 -7.24 -10.42 -0.95
C ASN A 184 -6.03 -9.72 -1.56
N ASP A 185 -5.85 -8.49 -1.10
CA ASP A 185 -4.66 -7.70 -1.35
C ASP A 185 -3.48 -8.22 -0.51
N HIS A 186 -2.27 -7.83 -0.89
CA HIS A 186 -1.08 -8.09 -0.07
C HIS A 186 -0.04 -7.00 -0.21
N SER A 187 0.72 -6.81 0.86
CA SER A 187 1.72 -5.76 0.98
C SER A 187 3.09 -6.35 1.30
N PHE A 188 4.12 -5.73 0.73
CA PHE A 188 5.51 -5.85 1.15
C PHE A 188 5.86 -4.63 1.96
N LEU A 189 6.38 -4.83 3.18
CA LEU A 189 6.75 -3.76 4.09
C LEU A 189 8.26 -3.78 4.33
N TYR A 190 8.83 -2.58 4.45
CA TYR A 190 10.20 -2.36 4.89
C TYR A 190 10.26 -1.10 5.76
N THR A 191 11.03 -1.16 6.84
CA THR A 191 11.35 0.00 7.69
C THR A 191 12.83 -0.01 8.04
N SER A 192 13.48 1.14 8.00
CA SER A 192 14.90 1.26 8.35
C SER A 192 15.16 1.27 9.86
N ASP A 193 14.14 1.64 10.63
CA ASP A 193 14.18 1.78 12.09
C ASP A 193 12.83 1.29 12.65
N MET A 194 12.25 1.97 13.66
CA MET A 194 11.00 1.64 14.36
C MET A 194 10.07 0.66 13.59
N PRO A 195 9.82 -0.54 14.15
CA PRO A 195 9.15 -1.62 13.44
C PRO A 195 7.68 -1.28 13.19
N THR A 196 7.08 -1.86 12.15
CA THR A 196 5.60 -1.98 12.11
C THR A 196 5.17 -2.92 13.23
N TRP A 197 4.12 -2.57 13.96
CA TRP A 197 3.56 -3.43 14.99
C TRP A 197 2.41 -4.24 14.42
N PHE A 198 2.32 -5.50 14.84
CA PHE A 198 1.36 -6.48 14.35
C PHE A 198 0.64 -7.11 15.53
N THR A 199 -0.51 -7.72 15.26
CA THR A 199 -1.16 -8.63 16.21
C THR A 199 -1.39 -9.98 15.56
N ASP A 200 -1.34 -11.04 16.37
CA ASP A 200 -1.70 -12.40 16.00
C ASP A 200 -3.01 -12.85 16.66
N GLU A 201 -3.70 -11.93 17.32
CA GLU A 201 -5.02 -12.18 17.90
C GLU A 201 -6.08 -12.33 16.80
N ALA A 202 -7.03 -13.23 17.05
CA ALA A 202 -8.25 -13.29 16.26
C ALA A 202 -9.12 -12.07 16.55
N TYR A 203 -9.79 -11.56 15.52
CA TYR A 203 -10.74 -10.47 15.64
C TYR A 203 -12.12 -10.92 15.19
N ASN A 204 -13.15 -10.55 15.96
CA ASN A 204 -14.55 -10.76 15.59
C ASN A 204 -15.08 -9.49 14.94
N PRO A 205 -15.12 -9.41 13.60
CA PRO A 205 -15.57 -8.20 12.94
C PRO A 205 -17.02 -7.88 13.26
N PRO A 206 -17.37 -6.61 13.49
CA PRO A 206 -18.76 -6.19 13.59
C PRO A 206 -19.54 -6.63 12.36
N PRO A 207 -20.82 -7.01 12.51
CA PRO A 207 -21.64 -7.48 11.38
C PRO A 207 -21.91 -6.37 10.35
N ASN A 208 -21.68 -5.11 10.72
CA ASN A 208 -21.90 -3.96 9.86
C ASN A 208 -20.58 -3.49 9.21
N TYR A 209 -20.45 -3.77 7.91
CA TYR A 209 -19.32 -3.34 7.08
C TYR A 209 -19.29 -1.84 6.76
N ASN A 210 -20.27 -1.06 7.22
CA ASN A 210 -20.30 0.41 7.11
C ASN A 210 -19.65 1.11 8.30
N ILE A 211 -19.25 0.36 9.33
CA ILE A 211 -18.55 0.91 10.49
C ILE A 211 -17.05 0.91 10.18
N ASN A 212 -16.37 2.00 10.56
CA ASN A 212 -14.91 2.03 10.55
C ASN A 212 -14.38 0.97 11.53
N TRP A 213 -13.82 -0.13 11.06
CA TRP A 213 -13.24 -1.15 11.95
C TRP A 213 -11.95 -0.68 12.64
N PHE A 214 -11.41 0.46 12.21
CA PHE A 214 -10.18 1.03 12.75
C PHE A 214 -10.43 1.93 13.97
N GLU A 215 -11.61 2.56 14.06
CA GLU A 215 -11.88 3.61 15.06
C GLU A 215 -13.30 3.48 15.64
N GLY A 216 -13.43 3.77 16.94
CA GLY A 216 -14.72 3.72 17.67
C GLY A 216 -14.98 2.40 18.40
N PRO A 217 -16.17 2.25 19.00
CA PRO A 217 -16.53 1.07 19.79
C PRO A 217 -16.49 -0.23 18.97
N GLY A 218 -15.76 -1.24 19.46
CA GLY A 218 -15.54 -2.53 18.80
C GLY A 218 -14.46 -2.51 17.72
N SER A 219 -13.67 -1.44 17.59
CA SER A 219 -12.56 -1.37 16.62
C SER A 219 -11.39 -2.27 17.00
N PHE A 220 -10.44 -2.44 16.08
CA PHE A 220 -9.19 -3.13 16.39
C PHE A 220 -8.46 -2.51 17.59
N THR A 221 -8.42 -1.17 17.69
CA THR A 221 -7.72 -0.48 18.78
C THR A 221 -8.33 -0.72 20.15
N GLU A 222 -9.64 -0.99 20.24
CA GLU A 222 -10.28 -1.35 21.52
C GLU A 222 -10.15 -2.84 21.84
N MET A 223 -10.26 -3.69 20.81
CA MET A 223 -10.42 -5.13 20.99
C MET A 223 -9.10 -5.90 21.06
N ILE A 224 -8.05 -5.39 20.41
CA ILE A 224 -6.75 -6.06 20.37
C ILE A 224 -5.93 -5.67 21.59
N THR A 225 -5.47 -6.68 22.32
CA THR A 225 -4.76 -6.46 23.60
C THR A 225 -3.26 -6.67 23.51
N SER A 226 -2.82 -7.44 22.52
CA SER A 226 -1.43 -7.83 22.33
C SER A 226 -0.94 -7.43 20.95
N GLN A 227 0.27 -6.88 20.94
CA GLN A 227 0.99 -6.55 19.73
C GLN A 227 2.45 -6.98 19.84
N PHE A 228 3.06 -7.25 18.69
CA PHE A 228 4.47 -7.57 18.58
C PHE A 228 5.13 -6.76 17.47
N ALA A 229 6.42 -6.47 17.66
CA ALA A 229 7.23 -5.79 16.67
C ALA A 229 7.52 -6.70 15.47
N GLY A 230 7.32 -6.18 14.26
CA GLY A 230 7.83 -6.76 13.04
C GLY A 230 9.34 -6.56 12.87
N PRO A 231 9.88 -7.06 11.74
CA PRO A 231 11.30 -6.93 11.46
C PRO A 231 11.68 -5.50 11.05
N ILE A 232 12.95 -5.16 11.30
CA ILE A 232 13.57 -3.88 10.95
C ILE A 232 14.70 -4.18 9.95
N GLN A 233 14.84 -3.36 8.92
CA GLN A 233 15.80 -3.51 7.82
C GLN A 233 15.65 -4.82 7.03
N GLU A 234 14.48 -5.43 7.12
CA GLU A 234 14.10 -6.62 6.36
C GLU A 234 12.78 -6.38 5.66
N LEU A 235 12.60 -7.08 4.53
CA LEU A 235 11.31 -7.18 3.86
C LEU A 235 10.44 -8.20 4.60
N CYS A 236 9.18 -7.85 4.81
CA CYS A 236 8.16 -8.81 5.20
C CYS A 236 6.91 -8.70 4.32
N MET A 237 6.19 -9.82 4.19
CA MET A 237 4.94 -9.90 3.45
C MET A 237 3.77 -9.98 4.43
N ILE A 238 2.70 -9.28 4.10
CA ILE A 238 1.45 -9.33 4.84
C ILE A 238 0.28 -9.47 3.87
N SER A 239 -0.75 -10.23 4.26
CA SER A 239 -2.02 -10.27 3.53
C SER A 239 -2.92 -9.12 3.99
N GLY A 240 -4.00 -8.85 3.26
CA GLY A 240 -5.03 -7.86 3.62
C GLY A 240 -5.84 -8.21 4.89
N LEU A 241 -5.47 -9.27 5.60
CA LEU A 241 -6.06 -9.67 6.88
C LEU A 241 -5.12 -9.43 8.07
N GLN A 242 -3.87 -9.05 7.81
CA GLN A 242 -2.91 -8.79 8.86
C GLN A 242 -3.21 -7.43 9.50
N ILE A 243 -3.69 -7.45 10.74
CA ILE A 243 -3.90 -6.25 11.54
C ILE A 243 -2.54 -5.71 11.99
N HIS A 244 -2.32 -4.42 11.79
CA HIS A 244 -1.05 -3.76 12.06
C HIS A 244 -1.18 -2.26 12.30
N GLU A 245 -0.11 -1.65 12.82
CA GLU A 245 0.01 -0.20 12.95
C GLU A 245 1.46 0.30 12.82
N ALA A 246 1.62 1.62 12.66
CA ALA A 246 2.95 2.24 12.62
C ALA A 246 3.64 2.17 13.98
N GLY A 247 4.94 1.87 13.98
CA GLY A 247 5.75 1.92 15.20
C GLY A 247 5.93 3.31 15.75
N HIS A 248 5.90 3.40 17.07
CA HIS A 248 6.28 4.59 17.82
C HIS A 248 7.80 4.64 18.01
N ASN A 249 8.35 5.84 18.19
CA ASN A 249 9.74 6.01 18.61
C ASN A 249 9.87 5.73 20.11
N PRO A 250 10.51 4.62 20.53
CA PRO A 250 10.60 4.26 21.95
C PRO A 250 11.70 5.04 22.69
N THR A 251 12.45 5.89 21.99
CA THR A 251 13.61 6.59 22.55
C THR A 251 13.27 8.01 22.97
N LEU A 252 14.09 8.61 23.84
CA LEU A 252 13.94 10.00 24.28
C LEU A 252 14.48 11.03 23.28
N LYS A 253 14.93 10.59 22.09
CA LYS A 253 15.48 11.48 21.05
C LYS A 253 14.73 11.30 19.74
N PRO A 254 14.57 12.35 18.91
CA PRO A 254 14.05 12.19 17.57
C PRO A 254 14.93 11.23 16.75
N ARG A 255 14.31 10.34 15.97
CA ARG A 255 15.02 9.34 15.15
C ARG A 255 14.53 9.37 13.70
N PRO A 256 15.43 9.30 12.70
CA PRO A 256 15.02 9.20 11.31
C PRO A 256 14.41 7.81 11.03
N ARG A 257 13.32 7.78 10.26
CA ARG A 257 12.68 6.56 9.78
C ARG A 257 12.40 6.67 8.29
N PHE A 258 12.84 5.66 7.55
CA PHE A 258 12.37 5.36 6.21
C PHE A 258 11.37 4.21 6.30
N PHE A 259 10.20 4.42 5.70
CA PHE A 259 9.15 3.42 5.55
C PHE A 259 8.82 3.25 4.07
N PHE A 260 8.76 2.00 3.64
CA PHE A 260 8.34 1.62 2.31
C PHE A 260 7.26 0.55 2.41
N ARG A 261 6.21 0.74 1.62
CA ARG A 261 5.21 -0.29 1.32
C ARG A 261 5.03 -0.39 -0.18
N ALA A 262 4.95 -1.60 -0.68
CA ALA A 262 4.40 -1.91 -2.00
C ALA A 262 3.22 -2.85 -1.85
N GLU A 263 2.08 -2.47 -2.38
CA GLU A 263 0.81 -3.18 -2.26
C GLU A 263 0.36 -3.65 -3.64
N PHE A 264 0.03 -4.94 -3.74
CA PHE A 264 -0.48 -5.57 -4.95
C PHE A 264 -1.97 -5.85 -4.76
N VAL A 265 -2.78 -5.21 -5.60
CA VAL A 265 -4.23 -5.18 -5.43
C VAL A 265 -4.96 -5.37 -6.74
N LEU A 266 -6.08 -6.08 -6.71
CA LEU A 266 -6.95 -6.23 -7.89
C LEU A 266 -7.93 -5.07 -8.02
N LYS A 267 -8.16 -4.35 -6.91
CA LYS A 267 -9.00 -3.16 -6.85
C LYS A 267 -8.25 -1.91 -7.30
N HIS A 268 -8.98 -0.95 -7.80
CA HIS A 268 -8.43 0.35 -8.19
C HIS A 268 -8.46 1.32 -7.01
N TYR A 269 -7.30 1.91 -6.67
CA TYR A 269 -7.21 3.04 -5.76
C TYR A 269 -7.37 4.35 -6.51
N ASP A 270 -8.47 5.03 -6.18
CA ASP A 270 -8.87 6.31 -6.73
C ASP A 270 -9.23 7.31 -5.61
N ARG A 271 -8.58 7.20 -4.44
CA ARG A 271 -8.92 8.04 -3.30
C ARG A 271 -8.35 9.45 -3.47
N LEU A 272 -9.14 10.49 -3.18
CA LEU A 272 -8.62 11.84 -2.99
C LEU A 272 -7.56 11.85 -1.87
N GLY A 273 -6.34 12.26 -2.22
CA GLY A 273 -5.17 12.25 -1.34
C GLY A 273 -4.12 11.20 -1.71
N ASP A 274 -4.44 10.23 -2.58
CA ASP A 274 -3.43 9.36 -3.17
C ASP A 274 -2.47 10.19 -4.06
N THR A 275 -1.19 9.85 -4.02
CA THR A 275 -0.16 10.53 -4.79
C THR A 275 -0.27 10.14 -6.26
N ILE A 276 -0.26 11.14 -7.14
CA ILE A 276 -0.34 10.94 -8.59
C ILE A 276 1.04 10.55 -9.13
N ASN A 277 1.09 9.53 -9.99
CA ASN A 277 2.31 9.21 -10.72
C ASN A 277 2.34 9.99 -12.05
N PRO A 278 3.30 10.91 -12.26
CA PRO A 278 3.34 11.74 -13.46
C PRO A 278 3.57 10.94 -14.75
N LEU A 279 4.15 9.73 -14.66
CA LEU A 279 4.37 8.85 -15.81
C LEU A 279 3.10 8.10 -16.23
N LEU A 280 2.17 7.90 -15.28
CA LEU A 280 0.93 7.16 -15.49
C LEU A 280 -0.30 8.08 -15.66
N GLY A 281 -0.15 9.37 -15.34
CA GLY A 281 -1.20 10.38 -15.41
C GLY A 281 -2.11 10.39 -14.18
N GLN A 282 -3.17 11.18 -14.26
CA GLN A 282 -4.27 11.18 -13.29
C GLN A 282 -5.37 10.23 -13.77
N PHE A 283 -6.01 9.51 -12.85
CA PHE A 283 -7.26 8.84 -13.15
C PHE A 283 -8.38 9.87 -13.34
N GLU A 284 -9.33 9.58 -14.23
CA GLU A 284 -10.45 10.46 -14.54
C GLU A 284 -11.36 10.73 -13.34
N HIS A 285 -11.40 9.80 -12.37
CA HIS A 285 -12.33 9.83 -11.25
C HIS A 285 -11.61 9.57 -9.94
N TYR A 286 -11.05 10.59 -9.31
CA TYR A 286 -10.70 10.51 -7.89
C TYR A 286 -11.95 10.80 -7.05
N VAL A 287 -12.23 9.92 -6.09
CA VAL A 287 -13.41 9.98 -5.24
C VAL A 287 -12.97 10.39 -3.83
N ASP A 288 -13.72 11.28 -3.17
CA ASP A 288 -13.57 11.48 -1.73
C ASP A 288 -13.98 10.19 -1.03
N ARG A 289 -13.01 9.50 -0.41
CA ARG A 289 -13.25 8.25 0.30
C ARG A 289 -13.15 8.44 1.81
N SER A 290 -13.50 9.62 2.34
CA SER A 290 -13.74 9.73 3.78
C SER A 290 -14.73 8.64 4.20
N ILE A 291 -14.34 7.83 5.19
CA ILE A 291 -15.30 6.97 5.88
C ILE A 291 -16.27 7.97 6.51
N GLN A 292 -17.55 7.96 6.10
CA GLN A 292 -18.53 8.98 6.49
C GLN A 292 -18.36 9.32 7.98
N SER A 293 -18.06 10.59 8.25
CA SER A 293 -17.87 11.16 9.58
C SER A 293 -19.17 11.23 10.40
N THR A 294 -20.13 10.34 10.16
CA THR A 294 -21.34 10.19 10.98
C THR A 294 -21.07 9.48 12.31
N LEU A 295 -19.82 9.51 12.80
CA LEU A 295 -19.50 9.23 14.19
C LEU A 295 -19.85 10.47 15.04
N PRO A 296 -20.30 10.32 16.29
CA PRO A 296 -20.74 11.43 17.14
C PRO A 296 -19.70 12.56 17.19
N VAL A 297 -20.22 13.79 17.19
CA VAL A 297 -19.52 15.08 17.06
C VAL A 297 -18.35 15.28 18.06
N ASP A 298 -18.22 14.45 19.08
CA ASP A 298 -17.18 14.58 20.10
C ASP A 298 -15.80 14.01 19.68
N ALA A 299 -15.67 13.37 18.52
CA ALA A 299 -14.37 12.93 17.98
C ALA A 299 -13.70 13.96 17.03
N SER A 300 -14.33 15.11 16.77
CA SER A 300 -13.87 16.08 15.77
C SER A 300 -12.80 17.09 16.25
N GLN A 301 -12.06 16.80 17.32
CA GLN A 301 -10.93 17.66 17.76
C GLN A 301 -9.58 17.27 17.13
N SER A 302 -9.60 16.83 15.88
CA SER A 302 -8.44 16.90 15.00
C SER A 302 -8.61 18.13 14.11
N GLN A 303 -7.85 19.19 14.36
CA GLN A 303 -7.79 20.41 13.54
C GLN A 303 -7.08 20.10 12.20
N GLY A 304 -7.70 19.24 11.38
CA GLY A 304 -7.40 19.12 9.96
C GLY A 304 -7.94 20.34 9.23
N GLY A 305 -7.07 21.04 8.50
CA GLY A 305 -7.38 22.32 7.86
C GLY A 305 -8.64 22.30 6.99
N HIS A 306 -9.38 23.40 7.02
CA HIS A 306 -10.58 23.61 6.22
C HIS A 306 -10.28 23.50 4.71
N PHE A 307 -10.90 22.54 4.04
CA PHE A 307 -11.15 22.61 2.60
C PHE A 307 -12.52 23.22 2.37
N GLY A 308 -12.55 24.30 1.58
CA GLY A 308 -13.77 25.02 1.24
C GLY A 308 -14.78 24.12 0.54
N ALA A 309 -16.06 24.28 0.90
CA ALA A 309 -17.17 23.52 0.35
C ALA A 309 -17.22 23.63 -1.19
N VAL A 310 -17.11 22.49 -1.87
CA VAL A 310 -17.46 22.39 -3.28
C VAL A 310 -18.96 22.13 -3.35
N LYS A 311 -19.69 23.02 -4.01
CA LYS A 311 -21.13 22.85 -4.27
C LYS A 311 -21.33 21.60 -5.12
N GLU A 312 -22.12 20.66 -4.60
CA GLU A 312 -22.63 19.52 -5.35
C GLU A 312 -23.48 20.00 -6.52
N ASN A 313 -23.10 19.55 -7.72
CA ASN A 313 -23.98 19.43 -8.87
C ASN A 313 -23.32 18.39 -9.77
N CYS A 314 -23.86 17.17 -9.83
CA CYS A 314 -23.85 16.30 -11.02
C CYS A 314 -24.61 15.00 -10.73
N SER A 315 -25.85 14.96 -11.17
CA SER A 315 -26.68 13.77 -11.34
C SER A 315 -26.32 13.05 -12.66
N GLY A 316 -25.12 12.46 -12.74
CA GLY A 316 -24.70 11.67 -13.89
C GLY A 316 -24.57 10.19 -13.53
N GLU A 317 -25.26 9.31 -14.25
CA GLU A 317 -25.04 7.86 -14.16
C GLU A 317 -23.59 7.51 -14.56
N PRO A 318 -22.96 6.50 -13.93
CA PRO A 318 -21.61 6.10 -14.25
C PRO A 318 -21.51 5.49 -15.66
N PRO A 319 -20.42 5.71 -16.40
CA PRO A 319 -20.24 5.15 -17.74
C PRO A 319 -20.03 3.63 -17.71
N ASP A 320 -20.64 2.95 -18.67
CA ASP A 320 -20.48 1.51 -18.92
C ASP A 320 -19.03 1.19 -19.31
N LEU A 321 -18.40 0.30 -18.53
CA LEU A 321 -17.07 -0.22 -18.86
C LEU A 321 -17.16 -1.25 -20.01
N PRO A 322 -16.19 -1.24 -20.95
CA PRO A 322 -16.19 -2.17 -22.07
C PRO A 322 -16.04 -3.62 -21.60
N ARG A 323 -16.95 -4.49 -22.06
CA ARG A 323 -16.88 -5.94 -21.81
C ARG A 323 -15.80 -6.57 -22.69
N PRO A 324 -15.02 -7.55 -22.19
CA PRO A 324 -14.06 -8.28 -23.01
C PRO A 324 -14.77 -9.11 -24.10
N PRO A 325 -14.12 -9.32 -25.26
CA PRO A 325 -14.68 -10.10 -26.36
C PRO A 325 -14.85 -11.56 -25.95
N VAL A 326 -16.02 -12.11 -26.24
CA VAL A 326 -16.34 -13.52 -26.06
C VAL A 326 -15.73 -14.29 -27.23
N THR A 327 -14.73 -15.12 -26.97
CA THR A 327 -14.25 -16.11 -27.95
C THR A 327 -15.13 -17.34 -27.86
N HIS A 328 -15.87 -17.66 -28.91
CA HIS A 328 -16.53 -18.94 -29.06
C HIS A 328 -15.49 -20.00 -29.48
N PRO A 329 -15.51 -21.21 -28.89
CA PRO A 329 -14.73 -22.32 -29.43
C PRO A 329 -15.36 -22.81 -30.74
N GLU A 330 -14.51 -23.11 -31.72
CA GLU A 330 -14.84 -23.86 -32.94
C GLU A 330 -15.14 -25.34 -32.63
#